data_AF-G7NV81-F1
#
_entry.id   AF-G7NV81-F1
#
_cell.length_a   1.000
_cell.length_b   1.000
_cell.length_c   1.000
_cell.angle_alpha   90.00
_cell.angle_beta   90.00
_cell.angle_gamma   90.00
#
_symmetry.space_group_name_H-M   'P 1'
#
loop_
_entity.id
_entity.type
_entity.pdbx_description
1 polymer ?
#
loop_
_entity_poly.entity_id
_entity_poly.type
_entity_poly.pdbx_seq_one_letter_code
_entity_poly.pdbx_strand_id
1 'polypeptide(L)'
;ALPTFASLLPASYQRFTDCYKRFYQLQPDITQRIYDKFIAQLQTSIREEISDIKEEGNLEAVLNALDKIVEEGKDRKEPAWRPSGIPEKDLHSVMAPYFLQQRDTLRRHVQKQEAENQQLADAVLAGRRQVEELQLQVQARQQAWQQALHREQRELVAVLREPE
;
A
#
# COMPACT_ATOMS: atom_id res chain seq x y z
N ALA A 1 28.48 -19.55 20.91
CA ALA A 1 29.84 -20.09 20.86
C ALA A 1 30.58 -19.42 19.71
N LEU A 2 31.56 -18.56 20.00
CA LEU A 2 32.37 -17.93 18.95
C LEU A 2 33.14 -19.02 18.19
N PRO A 3 33.27 -18.92 16.86
CA PRO A 3 34.03 -19.90 16.10
C PRO A 3 35.48 -19.84 16.61
N THR A 4 35.96 -20.97 17.11
CA THR A 4 37.38 -21.19 17.31
C THR A 4 38.06 -20.90 15.97
N PHE A 5 38.94 -19.90 15.90
CA PHE A 5 39.73 -19.58 14.71
C PHE A 5 40.63 -20.76 14.36
N ALA A 6 40.06 -21.76 13.68
CA ALA A 6 40.74 -22.96 13.23
C ALA A 6 41.88 -22.64 12.24
N SER A 7 41.92 -21.43 11.68
CA SER A 7 42.98 -20.93 10.83
C SER A 7 44.31 -20.62 11.55
N LEU A 8 44.35 -20.61 12.89
CA LEU A 8 45.58 -20.42 13.67
C LEU A 8 46.27 -21.74 14.07
N LEU A 9 45.60 -22.88 13.88
CA LEU A 9 46.18 -24.23 14.08
C LEU A 9 47.48 -24.48 13.28
N PRO A 10 47.74 -23.89 12.10
CA PRO A 10 49.00 -24.08 11.38
C PRO A 10 50.19 -23.31 11.98
N ALA A 11 49.98 -22.38 12.91
CA ALA A 11 51.04 -21.57 13.51
C ALA A 11 51.58 -22.23 14.79
N SER A 12 51.79 -23.55 14.80
CA SER A 12 52.38 -24.23 15.97
C SER A 12 53.72 -23.60 16.35
N TYR A 13 53.99 -23.50 17.65
CA TYR A 13 55.27 -22.99 18.17
C TYR A 13 56.48 -23.70 17.54
N GLN A 14 56.33 -25.00 17.25
CA GLN A 14 57.33 -25.81 16.57
C GLN A 14 57.73 -25.21 15.20
N ARG A 15 56.76 -24.87 14.35
CA ARG A 15 57.04 -24.24 13.04
C ARG A 15 57.66 -22.86 13.19
N PHE A 16 57.28 -22.10 14.21
CA PHE A 16 57.91 -20.82 14.52
C PHE A 16 59.38 -21.01 14.90
N THR A 17 59.70 -21.93 15.80
CA THR A 17 61.08 -22.23 16.19
C THR A 17 61.90 -22.85 15.06
N ASP A 18 61.28 -23.63 14.16
CA ASP A 18 61.95 -24.20 12.99
C ASP A 18 62.40 -23.15 11.97
N CYS A 19 61.68 -22.04 11.85
CA CYS A 19 62.07 -20.90 11.02
C CYS A 19 63.12 -20.00 11.70
N TYR A 20 63.16 -19.99 13.04
CA TYR A 20 64.05 -19.14 13.84
C TYR A 20 65.07 -19.94 14.67
N LYS A 21 65.54 -21.09 14.15
CA LYS A 21 66.40 -22.07 14.87
C LYS A 21 67.61 -21.44 15.57
N ARG A 22 68.32 -20.57 14.87
CA ARG A 22 69.56 -19.96 15.39
C ARG A 22 69.29 -19.03 16.58
N PHE A 23 68.16 -18.34 16.58
CA PHE A 23 67.75 -17.47 17.67
C PHE A 23 67.20 -18.29 18.85
N TYR A 24 66.38 -19.31 18.55
CA TYR A 24 65.86 -20.24 19.55
C TYR A 24 66.98 -20.96 20.33
N GLN A 25 68.04 -21.39 19.64
CA GLN A 25 69.21 -22.04 20.28
C GLN A 25 69.99 -21.10 21.22
N LEU A 26 69.98 -19.80 20.96
CA LEU A 26 70.68 -18.80 21.78
C LEU A 26 69.81 -18.34 22.97
N GLN A 27 68.51 -18.12 22.73
CA GLN A 27 67.57 -17.57 23.72
C GLN A 27 66.17 -18.20 23.59
N PRO A 28 65.97 -19.42 24.11
CA PRO A 28 64.70 -20.14 24.00
C PRO A 28 63.56 -19.43 24.75
N ASP A 29 63.82 -18.91 25.95
CA ASP A 29 62.82 -18.22 26.78
C ASP A 29 62.30 -16.95 26.10
N ILE A 30 63.19 -16.18 25.47
CA ILE A 30 62.82 -14.96 24.73
C ILE A 30 62.04 -15.32 23.47
N THR A 31 62.44 -16.37 22.75
CA THR A 31 61.75 -16.86 21.56
C THR A 31 60.32 -17.28 21.88
N GLN A 32 60.10 -17.97 23.01
CA GLN A 32 58.78 -18.35 23.48
C GLN A 32 57.92 -17.12 23.80
N ARG A 33 58.46 -16.17 24.58
CA ARG A 33 57.73 -14.93 24.93
C ARG A 33 57.31 -14.11 23.71
N ILE A 34 58.16 -14.06 22.68
CA ILE A 34 57.84 -13.37 21.42
C ILE A 34 56.69 -14.07 20.70
N TYR A 35 56.75 -15.41 20.59
CA TYR A 35 55.68 -16.19 19.97
C TYR A 35 54.36 -16.03 20.72
N ASP A 36 54.37 -16.16 22.05
CA ASP A 36 53.17 -16.02 22.87
C ASP A 36 52.54 -14.63 22.70
N LYS A 37 53.37 -13.58 22.70
CA LYS A 37 52.91 -12.20 22.48
C LYS A 37 52.34 -12.03 21.06
N PHE A 38 52.99 -12.58 20.05
CA PHE A 38 52.53 -12.52 18.66
C PHE A 38 51.15 -13.18 18.50
N ILE A 39 50.99 -14.40 19.01
CA ILE A 39 49.73 -15.13 18.93
C ILE A 39 48.62 -14.41 19.69
N ALA A 40 48.91 -13.95 20.92
CA ALA A 40 47.94 -13.22 21.72
C ALA A 40 47.50 -11.93 21.00
N GLN A 41 48.45 -11.13 20.51
CA GLN A 41 48.14 -9.88 19.82
C GLN A 41 47.36 -10.10 18.53
N LEU A 42 47.72 -11.12 17.74
CA LEU A 42 47.01 -11.47 16.51
C LEU A 42 45.56 -11.91 16.81
N GLN A 43 45.37 -12.77 17.81
CA GLN A 43 44.04 -13.24 18.21
C GLN A 43 43.17 -12.12 18.75
N THR A 44 43.75 -11.19 19.50
CA THR A 44 43.04 -10.03 20.03
C THR A 44 42.67 -9.08 18.89
N SER A 45 43.63 -8.73 18.03
CA SER A 45 43.40 -7.82 16.90
C SER A 45 42.31 -8.35 15.95
N ILE A 46 42.30 -9.65 15.63
CA ILE A 46 41.24 -10.23 14.79
C ILE A 46 39.87 -10.18 15.50
N ARG A 47 39.83 -10.41 16.82
CA ARG A 47 38.57 -10.34 17.58
C ARG A 47 38.03 -8.93 17.67
N GLU A 48 38.91 -7.95 17.91
CA GLU A 48 38.59 -6.53 17.92
C GLU A 48 38.06 -6.12 16.55
N GLU A 49 38.77 -6.46 15.46
CA GLU A 49 38.32 -6.15 14.09
C GLU A 49 36.92 -6.73 13.78
N ILE A 50 36.64 -7.96 14.20
CA ILE A 50 35.30 -8.54 14.02
C ILE A 50 34.26 -7.81 14.89
N SER A 51 34.62 -7.41 16.12
CA SER A 51 33.72 -6.63 16.97
C SER A 51 33.42 -5.28 16.31
N ASP A 52 34.43 -4.61 15.79
CA ASP A 52 34.32 -3.32 15.12
C ASP A 52 33.40 -3.44 13.88
N ILE A 53 33.61 -4.46 13.03
CA ILE A 53 32.72 -4.73 11.88
C ILE A 53 31.28 -5.02 12.33
N LYS A 54 31.11 -5.78 13.42
CA LYS A 54 29.78 -6.07 13.98
C LYS A 54 29.09 -4.81 14.47
N GLU A 55 29.81 -3.92 15.11
CA GLU A 55 29.30 -2.66 15.67
C GLU A 55 29.01 -1.65 14.56
N GLU A 56 29.96 -1.41 13.64
CA GLU A 56 29.80 -0.50 12.51
C GLU A 56 28.62 -0.91 11.62
N GLY A 57 28.52 -2.21 11.30
CA GLY A 57 27.42 -2.75 10.49
C GLY A 57 26.11 -2.93 11.25
N ASN A 58 26.08 -2.64 12.56
CA ASN A 58 24.96 -2.96 13.45
C ASN A 58 24.45 -4.40 13.26
N LEU A 59 25.38 -5.34 13.05
CA LEU A 59 25.08 -6.67 12.56
C LEU A 59 24.24 -7.47 13.55
N GLU A 60 24.41 -7.23 14.84
CA GLU A 60 23.61 -7.91 15.87
C GLU A 60 22.12 -7.57 15.74
N ALA A 61 21.77 -6.29 15.58
CA ALA A 61 20.38 -5.89 15.38
C ALA A 61 19.81 -6.42 14.06
N VAL A 62 20.58 -6.35 12.97
CA VAL A 62 20.14 -6.81 11.64
C VAL A 62 19.95 -8.32 11.60
N LEU A 63 20.87 -9.10 12.17
CA LEU A 63 20.78 -10.56 12.21
C LEU A 63 19.64 -11.02 13.14
N ASN A 64 19.46 -10.36 14.30
CA ASN A 64 18.32 -10.65 15.17
C ASN A 64 16.98 -10.32 14.49
N ALA A 65 16.90 -9.23 13.71
CA ALA A 65 15.72 -8.90 12.93
C ALA A 65 15.47 -9.91 11.80
N LEU A 66 16.54 -10.39 11.14
CA LEU A 66 16.44 -11.45 10.15
C LEU A 66 15.93 -12.76 10.75
N ASP A 67 16.44 -13.16 11.91
CA ASP A 67 15.97 -14.36 12.63
C ASP A 67 14.46 -14.24 12.91
N LYS A 68 14.00 -13.07 13.38
CA LYS A 68 12.56 -12.81 13.58
C LYS A 68 11.74 -12.97 12.30
N ILE A 69 12.21 -12.42 11.16
CA ILE A 69 11.52 -12.56 9.87
C ILE A 69 11.47 -14.03 9.42
N VAL A 70 12.55 -14.78 9.63
CA VAL A 70 12.60 -16.21 9.32
C VAL A 70 11.58 -16.98 10.16
N GLU A 71 11.51 -16.71 11.46
CA GLU A 71 10.52 -17.30 12.37
C GLU A 71 9.08 -17.00 11.92
N GLU A 72 8.76 -15.74 11.63
CA GLU A 72 7.42 -15.32 11.16
C GLU A 72 7.03 -15.97 9.82
N GLY A 73 8.02 -16.31 8.99
CA GLY A 73 7.84 -16.92 7.67
C GLY A 73 7.78 -18.45 7.66
N LYS A 74 8.06 -19.13 8.77
CA LYS A 74 8.28 -20.60 8.80
C LYS A 74 7.15 -21.44 8.21
N ASP A 75 5.91 -21.00 8.35
CA ASP A 75 4.75 -21.75 7.88
C ASP A 75 4.53 -21.63 6.37
N ARG A 76 5.14 -20.63 5.71
CA ARG A 76 5.03 -20.39 4.26
C ARG A 76 6.04 -21.25 3.52
N LYS A 77 5.62 -22.44 3.09
CA LYS A 77 6.46 -23.40 2.35
C LYS A 77 6.62 -23.09 0.86
N GLU A 78 5.76 -22.24 0.32
CA GLU A 78 5.82 -21.85 -1.08
C GLU A 78 6.99 -20.88 -1.34
N PRO A 79 7.60 -20.92 -2.54
CA PRO A 79 8.61 -19.95 -2.91
C PRO A 79 8.07 -18.52 -2.78
N ALA A 80 8.65 -17.74 -1.87
CA ALA A 80 8.32 -16.34 -1.74
C ALA A 80 8.69 -15.57 -3.03
N TRP A 81 7.92 -14.53 -3.34
CA TRP A 81 8.18 -13.66 -4.47
C TRP A 81 9.61 -13.10 -4.42
N ARG A 82 10.22 -12.91 -5.60
CA ARG A 82 11.52 -12.30 -5.80
C ARG A 82 11.40 -11.21 -6.86
N PRO A 83 12.13 -10.09 -6.73
CA PRO A 83 12.15 -9.06 -7.77
C PRO A 83 12.44 -9.66 -9.13
N SER A 84 11.61 -9.33 -10.11
CA SER A 84 11.75 -9.86 -11.46
C SER A 84 12.89 -9.21 -12.24
N GLY A 85 13.39 -8.07 -11.73
CA GLY A 85 14.37 -7.23 -12.41
C GLY A 85 13.73 -6.24 -13.39
N ILE A 86 12.40 -6.22 -13.48
CA ILE A 86 11.62 -5.27 -14.28
C ILE A 86 10.92 -4.31 -13.31
N PRO A 87 11.42 -3.07 -13.15
CA PRO A 87 10.93 -2.13 -12.16
C PRO A 87 9.43 -1.87 -12.25
N GLU A 88 8.89 -1.74 -13.47
CA GLU A 88 7.47 -1.49 -13.69
C GLU A 88 6.65 -2.63 -13.09
N LYS A 89 6.99 -3.88 -13.41
CA LYS A 89 6.27 -5.07 -12.93
C LYS A 89 6.34 -5.19 -11.41
N ASP A 90 7.50 -4.95 -10.83
CA ASP A 90 7.72 -5.07 -9.39
C ASP A 90 6.97 -3.96 -8.62
N LEU A 91 6.88 -2.76 -9.20
CA LEU A 91 6.17 -1.62 -8.62
C LEU A 91 4.64 -1.80 -8.60
N HIS A 92 4.06 -2.48 -9.59
CA HIS A 92 2.61 -2.72 -9.65
C HIS A 92 2.09 -3.40 -8.38
N SER A 93 2.82 -4.37 -7.83
CA SER A 93 2.40 -5.08 -6.61
C SER A 93 2.31 -4.16 -5.39
N VAL A 94 3.21 -3.17 -5.31
CA VAL A 94 3.25 -2.21 -4.20
C VAL A 94 2.15 -1.14 -4.38
N MET A 95 1.90 -0.71 -5.62
CA MET A 95 0.91 0.34 -5.91
C MET A 95 -0.53 -0.15 -5.94
N ALA A 96 -0.76 -1.44 -6.22
CA ALA A 96 -2.07 -2.06 -6.33
C ALA A 96 -3.06 -1.70 -5.20
N PRO A 97 -2.72 -1.81 -3.90
CA PRO A 97 -3.66 -1.51 -2.82
C PRO A 97 -4.18 -0.06 -2.86
N TYR A 98 -3.31 0.90 -3.19
CA TYR A 98 -3.69 2.31 -3.27
C TYR A 98 -4.65 2.59 -4.43
N PHE A 99 -4.36 2.03 -5.61
CA PHE A 99 -5.23 2.18 -6.77
C PHE A 99 -6.58 1.48 -6.58
N LEU A 100 -6.60 0.31 -5.92
CA LEU A 100 -7.84 -0.37 -5.58
C LEU A 100 -8.68 0.48 -4.61
N GLN A 101 -8.06 1.04 -3.57
CA GLN A 101 -8.75 1.93 -2.62
C GLN A 101 -9.31 3.18 -3.31
N GLN A 102 -8.54 3.80 -4.21
CA GLN A 102 -8.99 4.96 -4.97
C GLN A 102 -10.18 4.60 -5.89
N ARG A 103 -10.06 3.51 -6.63
CA ARG A 103 -11.13 3.00 -7.50
C ARG A 103 -12.42 2.75 -6.72
N ASP A 104 -12.32 2.07 -5.59
CA ASP A 104 -13.48 1.70 -4.78
C ASP A 104 -14.12 2.94 -4.11
N THR A 105 -13.31 3.96 -3.81
CA THR A 105 -13.81 5.25 -3.34
C THR A 105 -14.57 5.98 -4.45
N LEU A 106 -13.99 6.11 -5.64
CA LEU A 106 -14.63 6.78 -6.77
C LEU A 106 -15.92 6.04 -7.18
N ARG A 107 -15.91 4.71 -7.20
CA ARG A 107 -17.09 3.91 -7.51
C ARG A 107 -18.25 4.22 -6.55
N ARG A 108 -17.99 4.33 -5.24
CA ARG A 108 -19.02 4.70 -4.26
C ARG A 108 -19.59 6.10 -4.51
N HIS A 109 -18.76 7.05 -4.89
CA HIS A 109 -19.23 8.41 -5.22
C HIS A 109 -20.11 8.42 -6.47
N VAL A 110 -19.70 7.70 -7.52
CA VAL A 110 -20.48 7.57 -8.76
C VAL A 110 -21.84 6.93 -8.47
N GLN A 111 -21.86 5.80 -7.75
CA GLN A 111 -23.12 5.12 -7.42
C GLN A 111 -24.06 5.99 -6.59
N LYS A 112 -23.53 6.77 -5.65
CA LYS A 112 -24.32 7.73 -4.87
C LYS A 112 -24.95 8.78 -5.78
N GLN A 113 -24.16 9.38 -6.67
CA GLN A 113 -24.65 10.42 -7.58
C GLN A 113 -25.67 9.87 -8.57
N GLU A 114 -25.47 8.66 -9.09
CA GLU A 114 -26.41 8.00 -10.00
C GLU A 114 -27.76 7.74 -9.31
N ALA A 115 -27.75 7.30 -8.06
CA ALA A 115 -28.97 7.09 -7.28
C ALA A 115 -29.73 8.40 -7.02
N GLU A 116 -29.02 9.46 -6.63
CA GLU A 116 -29.61 10.79 -6.43
C GLU A 116 -30.18 11.34 -7.74
N ASN A 117 -29.45 11.22 -8.85
CA ASN A 117 -29.90 11.65 -10.17
C ASN A 117 -31.15 10.91 -10.62
N GLN A 118 -31.25 9.60 -10.37
CA GLN A 118 -32.43 8.81 -10.70
C GLN A 118 -33.66 9.32 -9.92
N GLN A 119 -33.51 9.55 -8.61
CA GLN A 119 -34.60 10.11 -7.79
C GLN A 119 -35.03 11.49 -8.28
N LEU A 120 -34.09 12.35 -8.65
CA LEU A 120 -34.39 13.67 -9.21
C LEU A 120 -35.09 13.58 -10.56
N ALA A 121 -34.67 12.65 -11.44
CA ALA A 121 -35.31 12.43 -12.72
C ALA A 121 -36.77 11.97 -12.55
N ASP A 122 -37.03 11.05 -11.63
CA ASP A 122 -38.38 10.59 -11.30
C ASP A 122 -39.26 11.72 -10.76
N ALA A 123 -38.70 12.57 -9.88
CA ALA A 123 -39.38 13.76 -9.36
C ALA A 123 -39.71 14.78 -10.48
N VAL A 124 -38.79 15.00 -11.42
CA VAL A 124 -39.02 15.87 -12.58
C VAL A 124 -40.14 15.31 -13.46
N LEU A 125 -40.16 14.00 -13.73
CA LEU A 125 -41.22 13.36 -14.51
C LEU A 125 -42.58 13.45 -13.80
N ALA A 126 -42.62 13.26 -12.48
CA ALA A 126 -43.83 13.47 -11.70
C ALA A 126 -44.31 14.93 -11.77
N GLY A 127 -43.40 15.89 -11.62
CA GLY A 127 -43.70 17.32 -11.74
C GLY A 127 -44.23 17.70 -13.13
N ARG A 128 -43.64 17.18 -14.20
CA ARG A 128 -44.12 17.40 -15.58
C ARG A 128 -45.56 16.92 -15.77
N ARG A 129 -45.88 15.71 -15.28
CA ARG A 129 -47.26 15.18 -15.33
C ARG A 129 -48.26 16.05 -14.57
N GLN A 130 -47.87 16.55 -13.39
CA GLN A 130 -48.72 17.45 -12.61
C GLN A 130 -49.01 18.76 -13.38
N VAL A 131 -48.00 19.32 -14.05
CA VAL A 131 -48.16 20.54 -14.85
C VAL A 131 -49.08 20.30 -16.04
N GLU A 132 -48.93 19.17 -16.74
CA GLU A 132 -49.81 18.79 -17.85
C GLU A 132 -51.27 18.65 -17.40
N GLU A 133 -51.51 18.00 -16.25
CA GLU A 133 -52.86 17.87 -15.70
C GLU A 133 -53.46 19.23 -15.35
N LEU A 134 -52.69 20.10 -14.68
CA LEU A 134 -53.14 21.45 -14.34
C LEU A 134 -53.46 22.28 -15.59
N GLN A 135 -52.67 22.15 -16.67
CA GLN A 135 -52.94 22.82 -17.94
C GLN A 135 -54.28 22.37 -18.53
N LEU A 136 -54.56 21.05 -18.54
CA LEU A 136 -55.84 20.52 -19.01
C LEU A 136 -57.02 21.03 -18.17
N GLN A 137 -56.88 21.07 -16.85
CA GLN A 137 -57.92 21.60 -15.97
C GLN A 137 -58.19 23.09 -16.21
N VAL A 138 -57.13 23.89 -16.40
CA VAL A 138 -57.25 25.32 -16.72
C VAL A 138 -57.95 25.51 -18.06
N GLN A 139 -57.57 24.74 -19.08
CA GLN A 139 -58.19 24.82 -20.41
C GLN A 139 -59.66 24.40 -20.39
N ALA A 140 -59.99 23.31 -19.69
CA ALA A 140 -61.37 22.85 -19.54
C ALA A 140 -62.25 23.89 -18.84
N ARG A 141 -61.73 24.52 -17.76
CA ARG A 141 -62.43 25.63 -17.09
C ARG A 141 -62.64 26.80 -18.04
N GLN A 142 -61.60 27.23 -18.75
CA GLN A 142 -61.70 28.33 -19.70
C GLN A 142 -62.77 28.07 -20.77
N GLN A 143 -62.78 26.86 -21.35
CA GLN A 143 -63.79 26.47 -22.33
C GLN A 143 -65.20 26.45 -21.73
N ALA A 144 -65.36 25.93 -20.51
CA ALA A 144 -66.65 25.92 -19.82
C ALA A 144 -67.18 27.35 -19.60
N TRP A 145 -66.33 28.28 -19.16
CA TRP A 145 -66.69 29.70 -19.03
C TRP A 145 -67.09 30.31 -20.38
N GLN A 146 -66.32 30.10 -21.44
CA GLN A 146 -66.63 30.62 -22.77
C GLN A 146 -67.96 30.07 -23.31
N GLN A 147 -68.21 28.76 -23.15
CA GLN A 147 -69.44 28.13 -23.60
C GLN A 147 -70.67 28.60 -22.81
N ALA A 148 -70.56 28.72 -21.49
CA ALA A 148 -71.63 29.26 -20.66
C ALA A 148 -71.97 30.70 -21.08
N LEU A 149 -70.96 31.55 -21.21
CA LEU A 149 -71.14 32.95 -21.60
C LEU A 149 -71.73 33.08 -23.01
N HIS A 150 -71.32 32.24 -23.97
CA HIS A 150 -71.90 32.21 -25.31
C HIS A 150 -73.34 31.69 -25.35
N ARG A 151 -73.69 30.73 -24.49
CA ARG A 151 -75.08 30.25 -24.37
C ARG A 151 -75.99 31.33 -23.82
N GLU A 152 -75.61 31.94 -22.70
CA GLU A 152 -76.34 33.06 -22.09
C GLU A 152 -76.51 34.21 -23.09
N GLN A 153 -75.45 34.58 -23.82
CA GLN A 153 -75.53 35.61 -24.86
C GLN A 153 -76.51 35.23 -26.00
N ARG A 154 -76.52 33.96 -26.44
CA ARG A 154 -77.45 33.50 -27.49
C ARG A 154 -78.89 33.50 -27.01
N GLU A 155 -79.14 33.04 -25.78
CA GLU A 155 -80.47 33.03 -25.18
C GLU A 155 -80.99 34.46 -24.98
N LEU A 156 -80.13 35.38 -24.53
CA LEU A 156 -80.46 36.78 -24.36
C LEU A 156 -80.76 37.45 -25.72
N VAL A 157 -80.01 37.15 -26.78
CA VAL A 157 -80.32 37.60 -28.15
C VAL A 157 -81.63 37.01 -28.68
N ALA A 158 -81.94 35.75 -28.35
CA ALA A 158 -83.20 35.12 -28.76
C ALA A 158 -84.42 35.72 -28.05
N VAL A 159 -84.29 36.09 -26.77
CA VAL A 159 -85.33 36.76 -25.98
C VAL A 159 -85.54 38.21 -26.44
N LEU A 160 -84.47 38.91 -26.83
CA LEU A 160 -84.53 40.29 -27.34
C LEU A 160 -85.01 40.39 -28.80
N ARG A 161 -85.08 39.28 -29.55
CA ARG A 161 -85.82 39.20 -30.82
C ARG A 161 -87.27 38.81 -30.51
N GLU A 162 -88.15 39.79 -30.36
CA GLU A 162 -89.60 39.49 -30.40
C GLU A 162 -90.00 38.93 -31.78
N PRO A 163 -90.98 38.01 -31.84
CA PRO A 163 -91.48 37.50 -33.10
C PRO A 163 -92.40 38.55 -33.75
N GLU A 164 -92.05 39.04 -34.93
CA GLU A 164 -93.03 39.60 -35.88
C GLU A 164 -93.79 38.48 -36.61
#